data_AF-A0A1V2QWN7-F1
#
_entry.id   AF-A0A1V2QWN7-F1
#
_cell.length_a   1.000
_cell.length_b   1.000
_cell.length_c   1.000
_cell.angle_alpha   90.00
_cell.angle_beta   90.00
_cell.angle_gamma   90.00
#
_symmetry.space_group_name_H-M   'P 1'
#
loop_
_entity.id
_entity.type
_entity.pdbx_description
1 polymer ?
#
loop_
_entity_poly.entity_id
_entity_poly.type
_entity_poly.pdbx_seq_one_letter_code
_entity_poly.pdbx_strand_id
1 'polypeptide(L)'
;MKDSEISLWEATTHHRIGDPLDLDATEMAISPKGHILVVATEDGVQVVDTTTRQVVSHLPPNDSRAEVSISSDARVLAVSDSIGVRLWDLDTRQALGEQIPIPQRVPHGVQPGQQDPRRGQLRAGRAVLGRGDPHPER
;
A
#
# COMPACT_ATOMS: atom_id res chain seq x y z
N MET A 1 -4.98 -33.42 -9.63
CA MET A 1 -6.20 -32.84 -10.20
C MET A 1 -5.94 -31.36 -10.35
N LYS A 2 -5.84 -30.88 -11.59
CA LYS A 2 -5.88 -29.43 -11.90
C LYS A 2 -7.31 -29.17 -12.35
N ASP A 3 -8.12 -28.58 -11.49
CA ASP A 3 -9.49 -28.11 -11.83
C ASP A 3 -9.61 -26.61 -11.48
N SER A 4 -8.56 -25.84 -11.75
CA SER A 4 -8.59 -24.37 -11.63
C SER A 4 -8.84 -23.78 -13.02
N GLU A 5 -10.01 -24.08 -13.60
CA GLU A 5 -10.43 -23.46 -14.86
C GLU A 5 -11.23 -22.19 -14.56
N ILE A 6 -10.80 -21.05 -15.13
CA ILE A 6 -11.56 -19.81 -14.99
C ILE A 6 -12.56 -19.72 -16.14
N SER A 7 -13.86 -19.72 -15.81
CA SER A 7 -14.91 -19.49 -16.80
C SER A 7 -15.49 -18.09 -16.68
N LEU A 8 -15.62 -17.42 -17.83
CA LEU A 8 -16.31 -16.14 -17.94
C LEU A 8 -17.80 -16.37 -18.25
N TRP A 9 -18.68 -15.61 -17.58
CA TRP A 9 -20.12 -15.72 -17.73
C TRP A 9 -20.76 -14.36 -17.94
N GLU A 10 -21.76 -14.29 -18.81
CA GLU A 10 -22.62 -13.13 -18.95
C GLU A 10 -23.67 -13.16 -17.84
N ALA A 11 -23.59 -12.21 -16.91
CA ALA A 11 -24.43 -12.18 -15.72
C ALA A 11 -25.93 -12.03 -16.04
N THR A 12 -26.29 -11.40 -17.16
CA THR A 12 -27.69 -11.16 -17.52
C THR A 12 -28.35 -12.38 -18.16
N THR A 13 -27.62 -13.09 -19.02
CA THR A 13 -28.17 -14.23 -19.77
C THR A 13 -27.82 -15.57 -19.15
N HIS A 14 -26.91 -15.57 -18.17
CA HIS A 14 -26.34 -16.75 -17.54
C HIS A 14 -25.63 -17.69 -18.52
N HIS A 15 -25.16 -17.17 -19.66
CA HIS A 15 -24.40 -17.93 -20.62
C HIS A 15 -22.90 -17.79 -20.39
N ARG A 16 -22.19 -18.90 -20.58
CA ARG A 16 -20.74 -18.96 -20.55
C ARG A 16 -20.17 -18.32 -21.82
N ILE A 17 -19.21 -17.43 -21.65
CA ILE A 17 -18.55 -16.70 -22.74
C ILE A 17 -17.25 -17.45 -23.11
N GLY A 18 -17.27 -18.18 -24.23
CA GLY A 18 -16.12 -18.92 -24.81
C GLY A 18 -15.52 -20.03 -23.93
N ASP A 19 -14.45 -20.71 -24.34
CA ASP A 19 -13.79 -21.85 -23.64
C ASP A 19 -12.98 -21.48 -22.39
N PRO A 20 -12.84 -22.32 -21.36
CA PRO A 20 -12.28 -21.89 -20.07
C PRO A 20 -10.84 -21.38 -20.23
N LEU A 21 -10.46 -20.40 -19.40
CA LEU A 21 -9.09 -19.95 -19.33
C LEU A 21 -8.32 -20.93 -18.43
N ASP A 22 -7.29 -21.56 -18.98
CA ASP A 22 -6.38 -22.45 -18.26
C ASP A 22 -5.33 -21.61 -17.52
N LEU A 23 -5.72 -21.09 -16.36
CA LEU A 23 -4.90 -20.23 -15.51
C LEU A 23 -4.95 -20.73 -14.06
N ASP A 24 -3.78 -20.95 -13.46
CA ASP A 24 -3.67 -21.42 -12.08
C ASP A 24 -3.86 -20.27 -11.08
N ALA A 25 -5.13 -19.88 -10.91
CA ALA A 25 -5.49 -18.71 -10.12
C ALA A 25 -5.47 -18.98 -8.62
N THR A 26 -4.70 -18.18 -7.89
CA THR A 26 -4.78 -18.12 -6.42
C THR A 26 -5.73 -17.02 -5.94
N GLU A 27 -5.94 -15.99 -6.77
CA GLU A 27 -6.84 -14.86 -6.52
C GLU A 27 -7.23 -14.15 -7.82
N MET A 28 -8.37 -13.46 -7.84
CA MET A 28 -8.88 -12.79 -9.03
C MET A 28 -9.67 -11.52 -8.70
N ALA A 29 -9.59 -10.53 -9.59
CA ALA A 29 -10.42 -9.33 -9.55
C ALA A 29 -10.87 -8.92 -10.96
N ILE A 30 -12.12 -8.47 -11.10
CA ILE A 30 -12.65 -7.95 -12.36
C ILE A 30 -12.88 -6.44 -12.26
N SER A 31 -12.52 -5.71 -13.31
CA SER A 31 -12.81 -4.27 -13.41
C SER A 31 -14.33 -4.01 -13.38
N PRO A 32 -14.80 -2.84 -12.92
CA PRO A 32 -16.23 -2.58 -12.80
C PRO A 32 -17.03 -2.66 -14.11
N LYS A 33 -16.38 -2.35 -15.25
CA LYS A 33 -16.98 -2.50 -16.59
C LYS A 33 -16.82 -3.90 -17.18
N GLY A 34 -16.11 -4.79 -16.49
CA GLY A 34 -15.93 -6.18 -16.91
C GLY A 34 -14.89 -6.40 -18.00
N HIS A 35 -14.18 -5.37 -18.49
CA HIS A 35 -13.26 -5.49 -19.64
C HIS A 35 -11.88 -6.05 -19.27
N ILE A 36 -11.47 -5.87 -18.02
CA ILE A 36 -10.20 -6.36 -17.48
C ILE A 36 -10.49 -7.37 -16.37
N LEU A 37 -9.85 -8.53 -16.46
CA LEU A 37 -9.73 -9.52 -15.41
C LEU A 37 -8.26 -9.58 -14.97
N VAL A 38 -8.01 -9.49 -13.68
CA VAL A 38 -6.68 -9.68 -13.10
C VAL A 38 -6.67 -11.01 -12.38
N VAL A 39 -5.65 -11.82 -12.64
CA VAL A 39 -5.47 -13.16 -12.07
C VAL A 39 -4.11 -13.22 -11.39
N ALA A 40 -4.10 -13.42 -10.08
CA ALA A 40 -2.88 -13.74 -9.36
C ALA A 40 -2.58 -15.23 -9.49
N THR A 41 -1.34 -15.55 -9.83
CA THR A 41 -0.78 -16.90 -9.99
C THR A 41 0.54 -17.00 -9.23
N GLU A 42 1.12 -18.20 -9.11
CA GLU A 42 2.46 -18.36 -8.52
C GLU A 42 3.54 -17.62 -9.32
N ASP A 43 3.38 -17.51 -10.64
CA ASP A 43 4.32 -16.82 -11.54
C ASP A 43 4.12 -15.29 -11.59
N GLY A 44 3.16 -14.78 -10.82
CA GLY A 44 2.83 -13.36 -10.74
C GLY A 44 1.41 -13.04 -11.19
N VAL A 45 1.19 -11.80 -11.60
CA VAL A 45 -0.17 -11.30 -11.86
C VAL A 45 -0.40 -11.14 -13.35
N GLN A 46 -1.38 -11.85 -13.88
CA GLN A 46 -1.79 -11.78 -15.28
C GLN A 46 -2.95 -10.80 -15.44
N VAL A 47 -2.87 -9.94 -16.45
CA VAL A 47 -3.94 -9.04 -16.85
C VAL A 47 -4.54 -9.57 -18.14
N VAL A 48 -5.82 -9.92 -18.08
CA VAL A 48 -6.58 -10.54 -19.15
C VAL A 48 -7.61 -9.56 -19.68
N ASP A 49 -7.61 -9.35 -20.99
CA ASP A 49 -8.72 -8.67 -21.67
C ASP A 49 -9.87 -9.67 -21.81
N THR A 50 -11.03 -9.37 -21.23
CA THR A 50 -12.16 -10.31 -21.17
C THR A 50 -12.93 -10.43 -22.49
N THR A 51 -12.75 -9.47 -23.40
CA THR A 51 -13.43 -9.43 -24.70
C THR A 51 -12.72 -10.37 -25.67
N THR A 52 -11.40 -10.22 -25.75
CA THR A 52 -10.50 -11.04 -26.57
C THR A 52 -10.09 -12.34 -25.89
N ARG A 53 -10.22 -12.40 -24.56
CA ARG A 53 -9.91 -13.55 -23.71
C ARG A 53 -8.43 -13.91 -23.78
N GLN A 54 -7.59 -12.89 -23.93
CA GLN A 54 -6.13 -13.00 -24.05
C GLN A 54 -5.44 -12.30 -22.88
N VAL A 55 -4.31 -12.87 -22.45
CA VAL A 55 -3.41 -12.18 -21.53
C VAL A 55 -2.77 -11.03 -22.29
N VAL A 56 -3.03 -9.81 -21.83
CA VAL A 56 -2.50 -8.58 -22.42
C VAL A 56 -1.27 -8.06 -21.68
N SER A 57 -1.09 -8.45 -20.41
CA SER A 57 0.09 -8.08 -19.62
C SER A 57 0.42 -9.11 -18.55
N HIS A 58 1.69 -9.21 -18.22
CA HIS A 58 2.21 -9.95 -17.08
C HIS A 58 2.92 -8.97 -16.15
N LEU A 59 2.50 -8.94 -14.89
CA LEU A 59 3.19 -8.23 -13.83
C LEU A 59 4.05 -9.23 -13.07
N PRO A 60 5.26 -8.82 -12.63
CA PRO A 60 6.20 -9.70 -11.97
C PRO A 60 5.60 -10.33 -10.70
N PRO A 61 6.10 -11.51 -10.30
CA PRO A 61 5.69 -12.15 -9.07
C PRO A 61 6.02 -11.30 -7.86
N ASN A 62 5.23 -11.50 -6.81
CA ASN A 62 5.48 -10.94 -5.49
C ASN A 62 6.21 -11.97 -4.63
N ASP A 63 6.73 -11.52 -3.49
CA ASP A 63 7.50 -12.38 -2.58
C ASP A 63 6.62 -13.42 -1.87
N SER A 64 5.30 -13.28 -1.91
CA SER A 64 4.34 -14.25 -1.38
C SER A 64 3.02 -14.21 -2.15
N ARG A 65 2.08 -15.09 -1.76
CA ARG A 65 0.71 -15.10 -2.26
C ARG A 65 0.12 -13.69 -2.26
N ALA A 66 -0.37 -13.28 -3.43
CA ALA A 66 -0.79 -11.92 -3.70
C ALA A 66 -2.31 -11.77 -3.56
N GLU A 67 -2.74 -10.68 -2.90
CA GLU A 67 -4.11 -10.19 -3.00
C GLU A 67 -4.17 -9.08 -4.05
N VAL A 68 -5.29 -9.00 -4.80
CA VAL A 68 -5.43 -8.07 -5.93
C VAL A 68 -6.72 -7.26 -5.85
N SER A 69 -6.64 -5.97 -6.15
CA SER A 69 -7.81 -5.09 -6.21
C SER A 69 -7.68 -4.04 -7.31
N ILE A 70 -8.72 -3.89 -8.11
CA ILE A 70 -8.78 -2.91 -9.20
C ILE A 70 -9.57 -1.69 -8.74
N SER A 71 -9.00 -0.50 -8.95
CA SER A 71 -9.68 0.79 -8.74
C SER A 71 -10.99 0.89 -9.54
N SER A 72 -11.92 1.73 -9.06
CA SER A 72 -13.24 1.87 -9.69
C SER A 72 -13.19 2.48 -11.11
N ASP A 73 -12.12 3.21 -11.43
CA ASP A 73 -11.88 3.75 -12.78
C ASP A 73 -11.08 2.79 -13.68
N ALA A 74 -10.70 1.62 -13.16
CA ALA A 74 -9.91 0.59 -13.83
C ALA A 74 -8.51 1.03 -14.30
N ARG A 75 -7.95 2.08 -13.71
CA ARG A 75 -6.61 2.58 -14.07
C ARG A 75 -5.50 2.06 -13.18
N VAL A 76 -5.82 1.86 -11.91
CA VAL A 76 -4.87 1.41 -10.89
C VAL A 76 -5.22 0.00 -10.44
N LEU A 77 -4.22 -0.87 -10.42
CA LEU A 77 -4.24 -2.16 -9.76
C LEU A 77 -3.38 -2.09 -8.50
N ALA A 78 -3.99 -2.38 -7.35
CA ALA A 78 -3.27 -2.63 -6.12
C ALA A 78 -2.97 -4.12 -6.02
N VAL A 79 -1.71 -4.46 -5.77
CA VAL A 79 -1.27 -5.81 -5.49
C VAL A 79 -0.56 -5.81 -4.15
N SER A 80 -1.03 -6.61 -3.20
CA SER A 80 -0.45 -6.72 -1.87
C SER A 80 0.10 -8.12 -1.61
N ASP A 81 1.15 -8.18 -0.81
CA ASP A 81 1.81 -9.39 -0.37
C ASP A 81 2.20 -9.28 1.11
N SER A 82 3.04 -10.19 1.60
CA SER A 82 3.48 -10.22 2.99
C SER A 82 4.40 -9.07 3.40
N ILE A 83 4.98 -8.34 2.44
CA ILE A 83 5.96 -7.28 2.71
C ILE A 83 5.40 -5.89 2.40
N GLY A 84 4.36 -5.76 1.58
CA GLY A 84 3.80 -4.46 1.22
C GLY A 84 2.67 -4.47 0.21
N VAL A 85 2.41 -3.29 -0.33
CA VAL A 85 1.49 -3.06 -1.43
C VAL A 85 2.24 -2.35 -2.56
N ARG A 86 2.12 -2.85 -3.78
CA ARG A 86 2.59 -2.19 -5.00
C ARG A 86 1.39 -1.76 -5.84
N LEU A 87 1.46 -0.53 -6.34
CA LEU A 87 0.46 0.03 -7.23
C LEU A 87 0.97 -0.01 -8.67
N TRP A 88 0.11 -0.44 -9.57
CA TRP A 88 0.38 -0.55 -11.00
C TRP A 88 -0.60 0.29 -11.79
N ASP A 89 -0.09 1.02 -12.76
CA ASP A 89 -0.89 1.67 -13.79
C ASP A 89 -1.20 0.65 -14.89
N LEU A 90 -2.50 0.38 -15.11
CA LEU A 90 -2.95 -0.65 -16.05
C LEU A 90 -2.84 -0.20 -17.52
N ASP A 91 -2.82 1.10 -17.79
CA ASP A 91 -2.71 1.65 -19.15
C ASP A 91 -1.26 1.54 -19.65
N THR A 92 -0.30 1.97 -18.81
CA THR A 92 1.14 1.98 -19.10
C THR A 92 1.83 0.67 -18.70
N ARG A 93 1.20 -0.14 -17.84
CA ARG A 93 1.71 -1.40 -17.29
C ARG A 93 2.98 -1.20 -16.46
N GLN A 94 3.09 -0.05 -15.82
CA GLN A 94 4.25 0.31 -15.01
C GLN A 94 3.85 0.44 -13.54
N ALA A 95 4.82 0.16 -12.65
CA ALA A 95 4.65 0.44 -11.24
C ALA A 95 4.57 1.97 -11.04
N LEU A 96 3.59 2.42 -10.27
CA LEU A 96 3.39 3.84 -9.95
C LEU A 96 4.38 4.38 -8.91
N GLY A 97 5.27 3.52 -8.41
CA GLY A 97 6.31 3.89 -7.47
C GLY A 97 6.94 2.66 -6.83
N GLU A 98 7.73 2.92 -5.78
CA GLU A 98 8.25 1.87 -4.92
C GLU A 98 7.13 1.20 -4.11
N GLN A 99 7.44 0.01 -3.62
CA GLN A 99 6.53 -0.75 -2.80
C GLN A 99 6.30 -0.06 -1.45
N ILE A 100 5.02 0.06 -1.06
CA ILE A 100 4.61 0.62 0.22
C ILE A 100 4.72 -0.50 1.26
N PRO A 101 5.66 -0.43 2.23
CA PRO A 101 5.88 -1.52 3.16
C PRO A 101 4.77 -1.59 4.21
N ILE A 102 4.44 -2.81 4.66
CA ILE A 102 3.62 -2.98 5.86
C ILE A 102 4.49 -2.59 7.06
N PRO A 103 4.13 -1.58 7.86
CA PRO A 103 4.91 -1.20 9.02
C PRO A 103 4.95 -2.36 10.01
N GLN A 104 6.15 -2.85 10.30
CA GLN A 104 6.32 -3.86 11.33
C GLN A 104 5.88 -3.25 12.66
N ARG A 105 5.07 -3.99 13.44
CA ARG A 105 4.76 -3.60 14.82
C ARG A 105 6.07 -3.37 15.55
N VAL A 106 6.36 -2.12 15.89
CA VAL A 106 7.46 -1.81 16.80
C VAL A 106 7.13 -2.51 18.13
N PRO A 107 8.00 -3.39 18.65
CA PRO A 107 7.79 -3.93 19.99
C PRO A 107 7.75 -2.74 20.95
N HIS A 108 6.60 -2.53 21.62
CA HIS A 108 6.47 -1.51 22.64
C HIS A 108 7.36 -1.88 23.85
N GLY A 109 8.61 -1.47 23.80
CA GLY A 109 9.54 -1.47 24.92
C GLY A 109 9.81 -0.04 25.36
N VAL A 110 8.81 0.63 25.92
CA VAL A 110 9.01 1.89 26.65
C VAL A 110 8.29 1.76 27.99
N GLN A 111 9.05 1.46 29.05
CA GLN A 111 8.58 1.57 30.42
C GLN A 111 8.35 3.05 30.75
N PRO A 112 7.15 3.46 31.22
CA PRO A 112 6.97 4.80 31.75
C PRO A 112 7.62 4.84 33.13
N GLY A 113 8.81 5.44 33.23
CA GLY A 113 9.48 5.50 34.53
C GLY A 113 10.85 6.16 34.53
N GLN A 114 10.95 7.43 34.14
CA GLN A 114 11.92 8.39 34.69
C GLN A 114 11.43 9.82 34.39
N GLN A 115 10.63 10.41 35.29
CA GLN A 115 10.55 11.87 35.35
C GLN A 115 11.82 12.38 36.03
N ASP A 116 12.62 13.15 35.31
CA ASP A 116 13.77 13.89 35.85
C ASP A 116 13.26 14.93 36.88
N PRO A 117 13.61 14.84 38.18
CA PRO A 117 13.10 15.73 39.22
C PRO A 117 13.69 17.15 39.19
N ARG A 118 14.50 17.52 38.18
CA ARG A 118 15.22 18.82 38.20
C ARG A 118 14.59 19.96 37.40
N ARG A 119 13.43 19.79 36.77
CA ARG A 119 12.73 20.90 36.10
C ARG A 119 11.77 21.63 37.03
N GLY A 120 12.35 22.46 37.91
CA GLY A 120 11.60 23.34 38.80
C GLY A 120 12.46 24.40 39.49
N GLN A 121 13.32 25.11 38.76
CA GLN A 121 13.93 26.34 39.28
C GLN A 121 13.74 27.49 38.29
N LEU A 122 12.74 28.31 38.56
CA LEU A 122 12.62 29.65 37.99
C LEU A 122 13.72 30.52 38.61
N ARG A 123 14.73 30.92 37.83
CA ARG A 123 15.71 31.93 38.25
C ARG A 123 15.06 33.32 38.16
N ALA A 124 14.82 33.95 39.30
CA ALA A 124 14.53 35.37 39.36
C ALA A 124 15.79 36.17 38.99
N GLY A 125 15.72 36.94 37.91
CA GLY A 125 16.78 37.83 37.47
C GLY A 125 16.98 38.99 38.45
N ARG A 126 18.19 39.12 39.00
CA ARG A 126 18.61 40.25 39.81
C ARG A 126 19.41 41.20 38.93
N ALA A 127 18.80 42.30 38.48
CA ALA A 127 19.54 43.38 37.81
C ALA A 127 20.16 44.29 38.87
N VAL A 128 21.49 44.26 38.98
CA VAL A 128 22.29 45.27 39.65
C VAL A 128 23.27 45.80 38.60
N LEU A 129 23.15 47.07 38.24
CA LEU A 129 24.23 47.83 37.64
C LEU A 129 24.24 49.21 38.30
N GLY A 130 25.31 49.45 39.07
CA GLY A 130 25.64 50.75 39.64
C GLY A 130 26.82 51.39 38.91
N ARG A 131 26.94 52.71 39.12
CA ARG A 131 28.11 53.62 39.06
C ARG A 131 27.63 54.96 38.51
N GLY A 132 28.07 56.13 38.97
CA GLY A 132 28.91 56.59 40.09
C GLY A 132 28.30 57.94 40.54
N ASP A 133 28.86 58.80 41.38
CA ASP A 133 30.10 58.94 42.14
C ASP A 133 29.82 60.13 43.13
N PRO A 134 30.73 60.51 44.05
CA PRO A 134 30.36 61.06 45.37
C PRO A 134 30.49 62.60 45.56
N HIS A 135 29.69 63.11 46.52
CA HIS A 135 29.87 64.29 47.44
C HIS A 135 30.22 65.69 46.86
N PRO A 136 30.16 66.83 47.62
CA PRO A 136 29.74 67.04 49.02
C PRO A 136 28.84 68.27 49.34
N GLU A 137 28.34 68.28 50.59
CA GLU A 137 28.09 69.41 51.53
C GLU A 137 27.23 70.64 51.14
N ARG A 138 26.18 70.90 51.93
CA ARG A 138 26.27 71.80 53.10
C ARG A 138 25.06 71.67 54.03
#